data_AF-A0A2G9R6N8-F1
#
_entry.id   AF-A0A2G9R6N8-F1
#
_cell.length_a   1.000
_cell.length_b   1.000
_cell.length_c   1.000
_cell.angle_alpha   90.00
_cell.angle_beta   90.00
_cell.angle_gamma   90.00
#
_symmetry.space_group_name_H-M   'P 1'
#
loop_
_entity.id
_entity.type
_entity.pdbx_description
1 polymer ?
#
loop_
_entity_poly.entity_id
_entity_poly.type
_entity_poly.pdbx_seq_one_letter_code
_entity_poly.pdbx_strand_id
1 'polypeptide(L)'
;MRTFTFKILKDFGLGKKSNEWKIQEEAQCVVEEFRKCQGHPLNPSKKFMEASSNILCSILFGDRYDYTDNRFEKLLFITEEVSRITSSPWGQVNSL
;
A
#
# COMPACT_ATOMS: atom_id res chain seq x y z
N MET A 1 3.10 18.54 -12.63
CA MET A 1 2.63 17.19 -12.26
C MET A 1 1.93 17.12 -10.90
N ARG A 2 2.52 17.63 -9.79
CA ARG A 2 1.96 17.55 -8.43
C ARG A 2 0.47 17.93 -8.30
N THR A 3 0.06 19.08 -8.85
CA THR A 3 -1.32 19.58 -8.77
C THR A 3 -2.30 18.73 -9.56
N PHE A 4 -1.87 18.22 -10.71
CA PHE A 4 -2.69 17.37 -11.58
C PHE A 4 -2.94 16.01 -10.93
N THR A 5 -1.89 15.35 -10.43
CA THR A 5 -2.00 14.07 -9.71
C THR A 5 -2.89 14.20 -8.48
N PHE A 6 -2.75 15.27 -7.70
CA PHE A 6 -3.59 15.47 -6.51
C PHE A 6 -5.07 15.70 -6.87
N LYS A 7 -5.33 16.40 -7.98
CA LYS A 7 -6.69 16.60 -8.48
C LYS A 7 -7.31 15.28 -8.95
N ILE A 8 -6.57 14.49 -9.73
CA ILE A 8 -6.96 13.15 -10.18
C ILE A 8 -7.29 12.26 -8.97
N LEU A 9 -6.44 12.23 -7.93
CA LEU A 9 -6.70 11.45 -6.71
C LEU A 9 -7.97 11.89 -5.98
N LYS A 10 -8.24 13.21 -5.87
CA LYS A 10 -9.50 13.72 -5.32
C LYS A 10 -10.71 13.34 -6.18
N ASP A 11 -10.56 13.34 -7.49
CA ASP A 11 -11.61 12.96 -8.44
C ASP A 11 -11.95 11.46 -8.30
N PHE A 12 -10.93 10.60 -8.18
CA PHE A 12 -11.03 9.17 -7.81
C PHE A 12 -11.53 8.91 -6.38
N GLY A 13 -11.79 9.97 -5.61
CA GLY A 13 -12.49 9.89 -4.34
C GLY A 13 -11.58 9.82 -3.11
N LEU A 14 -10.29 10.16 -3.23
CA LEU A 14 -9.43 10.36 -2.07
C LEU A 14 -10.07 11.39 -1.12
N GLY A 15 -10.40 10.96 0.11
CA GLY A 15 -11.07 11.78 1.12
C GLY A 15 -12.61 11.84 1.01
N LYS A 16 -13.24 11.12 0.08
CA LYS A 16 -14.70 10.95 0.04
C LYS A 16 -15.11 9.75 0.90
N LYS A 17 -16.26 9.85 1.59
CA LYS A 17 -16.89 8.72 2.31
C LYS A 17 -17.10 7.49 1.42
N SER A 18 -17.26 7.69 0.11
CA SER A 18 -17.38 6.63 -0.87
C SER A 18 -16.12 5.77 -1.04
N ASN A 19 -14.98 6.11 -0.45
CA ASN A 19 -13.78 5.27 -0.44
C ASN A 19 -13.44 4.77 0.98
N GLU A 20 -14.16 5.23 1.99
CA GLU A 20 -13.99 4.77 3.38
C GLU A 20 -14.31 3.28 3.51
N TRP A 21 -15.29 2.77 2.76
CA TRP A 21 -15.62 1.35 2.72
C TRP A 21 -14.44 0.49 2.22
N LYS A 22 -13.66 0.97 1.25
CA LYS A 22 -12.47 0.24 0.75
C LYS A 22 -11.39 0.12 1.83
N ILE A 23 -11.22 1.19 2.62
CA ILE A 23 -10.29 1.20 3.76
C ILE A 23 -10.79 0.23 4.84
N GLN A 24 -12.09 0.23 5.12
CA GLN A 24 -12.71 -0.67 6.09
C GLN A 24 -12.61 -2.14 5.65
N GLU A 25 -12.82 -2.44 4.37
CA GLU A 25 -12.67 -3.79 3.81
C GLU A 25 -11.24 -4.31 3.96
N GLU A 26 -10.23 -3.51 3.61
CA GLU A 26 -8.83 -3.92 3.77
C GLU A 26 -8.42 -4.01 5.24
N ALA A 27 -8.95 -3.14 6.11
CA ALA A 27 -8.74 -3.29 7.55
C ALA A 27 -9.30 -4.61 8.08
N GLN A 28 -10.47 -5.04 7.61
CA GLN A 28 -11.03 -6.35 7.95
C GLN A 28 -10.17 -7.50 7.43
N CYS A 29 -9.66 -7.40 6.20
CA CYS A 29 -8.73 -8.40 5.65
C CYS A 29 -7.47 -8.53 6.51
N VAL A 30 -6.87 -7.41 6.90
CA VAL A 30 -5.69 -7.38 7.77
C VAL A 30 -5.96 -8.03 9.13
N VAL A 31 -7.09 -7.71 9.76
CA VAL A 31 -7.49 -8.32 11.05
C VAL A 31 -7.66 -9.84 10.92
N GLU A 32 -8.21 -10.31 9.80
CA GLU A 32 -8.39 -11.74 9.56
C GLU A 32 -7.04 -12.46 9.35
N GLU A 33 -6.10 -11.84 8.64
CA GLU A 33 -4.74 -12.36 8.51
C GLU A 33 -4.01 -12.41 9.87
N PHE A 34 -4.18 -11.39 10.71
CA PHE A 34 -3.66 -11.41 12.08
C PHE A 34 -4.25 -12.56 12.91
N ARG A 35 -5.54 -12.86 12.75
CA ARG A 35 -6.19 -14.01 13.42
C ARG A 35 -5.64 -15.34 12.93
N LYS A 36 -5.45 -15.50 11.62
CA LYS A 36 -4.87 -16.72 11.03
C LYS A 36 -3.45 -16.99 11.49
N CYS A 37 -2.67 -15.96 11.81
CA CYS A 37 -1.33 -16.14 12.36
C CYS A 37 -1.31 -16.85 13.72
N GLN A 38 -2.42 -16.95 14.48
CA GLN A 38 -2.53 -17.71 15.74
C GLN A 38 -1.33 -17.51 16.71
N GLY A 39 -0.79 -16.29 16.79
CA GLY A 39 0.36 -15.97 17.67
C GLY A 39 1.76 -16.23 17.08
N HIS A 40 1.86 -16.66 15.83
CA HIS A 40 3.15 -16.75 15.13
C HIS A 40 3.73 -15.35 14.88
N PRO A 41 5.07 -15.21 14.88
CA PRO A 41 5.72 -13.95 14.56
C PRO A 41 5.35 -13.52 13.13
N LEU A 42 4.74 -12.35 13.00
CA LEU A 42 4.55 -11.69 11.71
C LEU A 42 5.26 -10.33 11.73
N ASN A 43 5.61 -9.82 10.55
CA ASN A 43 6.09 -8.45 10.41
C ASN A 43 4.89 -7.53 10.14
N PRO A 44 4.45 -6.70 11.11
CA PRO A 44 3.28 -5.83 10.93
C PRO A 44 3.52 -4.81 9.81
N SER A 45 4.76 -4.35 9.64
CA SER A 45 5.12 -3.37 8.60
C SER A 45 4.84 -3.91 7.20
N LYS A 46 5.19 -5.17 6.94
CA LYS A 46 4.91 -5.82 5.64
C LYS A 46 3.40 -5.89 5.38
N LYS A 47 2.60 -6.26 6.38
CA LYS A 47 1.14 -6.36 6.26
C LYS A 47 0.45 -5.01 6.03
N PHE A 48 0.89 -3.96 6.71
CA PHE A 48 0.38 -2.62 6.44
C PHE A 48 0.80 -2.10 5.06
N MET A 49 1.99 -2.45 4.58
CA MET A 49 2.45 -2.10 3.24
C MET A 49 1.63 -2.79 2.15
N GLU A 50 1.31 -4.09 2.31
CA GLU A 50 0.41 -4.82 1.42
C GLU A 50 -0.99 -4.18 1.39
N ALA A 51 -1.58 -3.93 2.56
CA ALA A 51 -2.92 -3.35 2.67
C ALA A 51 -3.01 -1.92 2.10
N SER A 52 -2.05 -1.05 2.41
CA SER A 52 -2.01 0.33 1.88
C SER A 52 -1.84 0.36 0.37
N SER A 53 -1.06 -0.57 -0.18
CA SER A 53 -0.89 -0.72 -1.62
C SER A 53 -2.16 -1.21 -2.30
N ASN A 54 -2.89 -2.16 -1.69
CA ASN A 54 -4.18 -2.62 -2.20
C ASN A 54 -5.25 -1.51 -2.19
N ILE A 55 -5.32 -0.71 -1.12
CA ILE A 55 -6.21 0.46 -1.08
C ILE A 55 -5.86 1.43 -2.21
N LEU A 56 -4.57 1.72 -2.42
CA LEU A 56 -4.11 2.63 -3.47
C LEU A 56 -4.43 2.07 -4.87
N CYS A 57 -4.17 0.79 -5.12
CA CYS A 57 -4.52 0.12 -6.37
C CYS A 57 -6.03 0.13 -6.63
N SER A 58 -6.85 -0.11 -5.61
CA SER A 58 -8.30 -0.03 -5.73
C SER A 58 -8.82 1.39 -6.01
N ILE A 59 -8.10 2.42 -5.55
CA ILE A 59 -8.43 3.83 -5.86
C ILE A 59 -7.99 4.18 -7.29
N LEU A 60 -6.81 3.73 -7.72
CA LEU A 60 -6.21 4.10 -9.01
C LEU A 60 -6.76 3.30 -10.20
N PHE A 61 -6.94 1.99 -10.03
CA PHE A 61 -7.31 1.06 -11.09
C PHE A 61 -8.74 0.55 -10.96
N GLY A 62 -9.41 0.82 -9.83
CA GLY A 62 -10.75 0.32 -9.55
C GLY A 62 -10.81 -1.15 -9.16
N ASP A 63 -9.67 -1.84 -9.11
CA ASP A 63 -9.55 -3.27 -8.80
C ASP A 63 -8.47 -3.53 -7.74
N ARG A 64 -8.59 -4.66 -7.04
CA ARG A 64 -7.69 -5.10 -5.96
C ARG A 64 -6.80 -6.24 -6.45
N TYR A 65 -5.53 -6.23 -6.07
CA TYR A 65 -4.64 -7.35 -6.35
C TYR A 65 -4.81 -8.43 -5.27
N ASP A 66 -4.74 -9.69 -5.69
CA ASP A 66 -4.71 -10.81 -4.75
C ASP A 66 -3.41 -10.76 -3.93
N TYR A 67 -3.50 -10.98 -2.62
CA TYR A 67 -2.35 -11.07 -1.73
C TYR A 67 -1.38 -12.21 -2.11
N THR A 68 -1.86 -13.17 -2.92
CA THR A 68 -1.07 -14.28 -3.48
C THR A 68 -0.49 -14.00 -4.87
N ASP A 69 -0.72 -12.80 -5.44
CA ASP A 69 -0.15 -12.46 -6.74
C ASP A 69 1.36 -12.16 -6.62
N ASN A 70 2.17 -13.08 -7.14
CA ASN A 70 3.63 -12.95 -7.19
C ASN A 70 4.13 -11.66 -7.88
N ARG A 71 3.35 -11.07 -8.80
CA ARG A 71 3.70 -9.79 -9.44
C ARG A 71 3.52 -8.63 -8.47
N PHE A 72 2.45 -8.66 -7.68
CA PHE A 72 2.18 -7.66 -6.65
C PHE A 72 3.20 -7.77 -5.52
N GLU A 73 3.52 -8.99 -5.07
CA GLU A 73 4.57 -9.19 -4.07
C GLU A 73 5.93 -8.68 -4.56
N LYS A 74 6.28 -8.93 -5.83
CA LYS A 74 7.51 -8.42 -6.43
C LYS A 74 7.52 -6.88 -6.53
N LEU A 75 6.38 -6.27 -6.84
CA LEU A 75 6.25 -4.81 -6.88
C LEU A 75 6.44 -4.20 -5.48
N LEU A 76 5.85 -4.81 -4.45
CA LEU A 76 6.01 -4.41 -3.06
C LEU A 76 7.47 -4.52 -2.62
N PHE A 77 8.13 -5.63 -2.93
CA PHE A 77 9.54 -5.83 -2.64
C PHE A 77 10.42 -4.74 -3.27
N ILE A 78 10.22 -4.44 -4.57
CA ILE A 78 10.97 -3.37 -5.24
C ILE A 78 10.70 -2.01 -4.58
N THR A 79 9.46 -1.75 -4.20
CA THR A 79 9.07 -0.49 -3.55
C THR A 79 9.74 -0.34 -2.18
N GLU A 80 9.81 -1.42 -1.40
CA GLU A 80 10.52 -1.46 -0.12
C GLU A 80 12.02 -1.24 -0.30
N GLU A 81 12.64 -1.89 -1.28
CA GLU A 81 14.06 -1.72 -1.60
C GLU A 81 14.38 -0.28 -2.02
N VAL A 82 13.57 0.30 -2.90
CA VAL A 82 13.71 1.71 -3.31
C VAL A 82 13.57 2.62 -2.09
N SER A 83 12.56 2.42 -1.25
CA SER A 83 12.39 3.22 -0.04
C SER A 83 13.61 3.11 0.89
N ARG A 84 14.14 1.91 1.11
CA ARG A 84 15.33 1.70 1.94
C ARG A 84 16.55 2.42 1.36
N ILE A 85 16.76 2.33 0.05
CA ILE A 85 17.88 2.98 -0.64
C ILE A 85 17.74 4.50 -0.56
N THR A 86 16.57 5.04 -0.86
CA THR A 86 16.31 6.49 -0.81
C THR A 86 16.46 7.05 0.61
N SER A 87 16.02 6.30 1.63
CA SER A 87 16.19 6.67 3.03
C SER A 87 17.62 6.47 3.56
N SER A 88 18.48 5.75 2.83
CA SER A 88 19.88 5.56 3.23
C SER A 88 20.67 6.87 3.15
N PRO A 89 21.77 7.02 3.92
CA PRO A 89 22.62 8.21 3.85
C PRO A 89 23.10 8.51 2.43
N TRP A 90 23.47 7.48 1.66
CA TRP A 90 23.89 7.62 0.26
C TRP A 90 22.75 8.04 -0.66
N GLY A 91 21.53 7.58 -0.39
CA GLY A 91 20.32 8.01 -1.12
C GLY A 91 20.00 9.47 -0.87
N GLN A 92 20.13 9.92 0.38
CA GLN A 92 19.89 11.32 0.77
C GLN A 92 20.93 12.27 0.15
N VAL A 93 22.21 11.88 0.15
CA VAL A 93 23.30 12.68 -0.44
C VAL A 93 23.17 12.84 -1.96
N ASN A 94 22.68 11.82 -2.67
CA ASN A 94 22.45 11.90 -4.13
C ASN A 94 21.10 12.56 -4.50
N SER A 95 20.27 12.94 -3.53
CA SER A 95 18.98 13.60 -3.75
C SER A 95 19.01 15.14 -3.60
N LEU A 96 20.19 15.69 -3.30
CA LEU A 96 20.51 17.12 -3.28
C LEU A 96 21.16 17.55 -4.60
#